data_AF-A0A413GIC1-F1
#
_entry.id   AF-A0A413GIC1-F1
#
_cell.length_a   1.000
_cell.length_b   1.000
_cell.length_c   1.000
_cell.angle_alpha   90.00
_cell.angle_beta   90.00
_cell.angle_gamma   90.00
#
_symmetry.space_group_name_H-M   'P 1'
#
loop_
_entity.id
_entity.type
_entity.pdbx_description
1 polymer ?
#
loop_
_entity_poly.entity_id
_entity_poly.type
_entity_poly.pdbx_seq_one_letter_code
_entity_poly.pdbx_strand_id
1 'polypeptide(L)'
;MNFIKTTMGLLPYKQRCFNINEAHLDDEVMTSCFRILYTHFNKLGINWGPAFSSLIGIVRNDGYLSWANNLCIYILKEDEERFKDELWAIIADGFEVIRYERRGLYYLRKDKQYIKIFILRKIASNVRHTGGSDFIFEQYLQDTTKWEFRGMMLNVPSELDEYLTFQYGNWVVPIQYKNKQVVRIFTYFSQRLQDLLPSSVYYKWMIVHRQKDFKRFKVLCEKNGKALPDNVELTYVKQRKHKKVLTVGVYDLIHKGHAELFRRTKGLGDYLVVAVQDGGWVNKYKDAKLLNSTEDRCLMVQSIRYVDEVVVYTDVDELVKNIDFDIFVTGPDQIHAGFQRAMKWCEENGKEHLVLGRTDGVSSSELKAKISSKTNSK
;
A
#
# COMPACT_ATOMS: atom_id res chain seq x y z
N MET A 1 -25.63 13.24 -6.17
CA MET A 1 -25.24 12.19 -5.21
C MET A 1 -23.88 11.65 -5.65
N ASN A 2 -22.93 11.44 -4.74
CA ASN A 2 -21.59 10.95 -5.10
C ASN A 2 -21.49 9.46 -4.87
N PHE A 3 -20.57 8.78 -5.55
CA PHE A 3 -20.43 7.33 -5.48
C PHE A 3 -18.96 6.90 -5.36
N ILE A 4 -18.73 5.83 -4.61
CA ILE A 4 -17.47 5.09 -4.59
C ILE A 4 -17.71 3.77 -5.30
N LYS A 5 -16.88 3.44 -6.30
CA LYS A 5 -16.92 2.12 -6.96
C LYS A 5 -16.32 1.08 -6.01
N THR A 6 -17.10 0.08 -5.68
CA THR A 6 -16.76 -1.10 -4.87
C THR A 6 -16.98 -2.36 -5.72
N THR A 7 -16.52 -3.54 -5.27
CA THR A 7 -16.80 -4.80 -5.99
C THR A 7 -18.29 -5.16 -5.91
N MET A 8 -18.95 -4.76 -4.83
CA MET A 8 -20.39 -4.98 -4.59
C MET A 8 -21.29 -3.96 -5.31
N GLY A 9 -20.73 -2.96 -6.00
CA GLY A 9 -21.47 -1.93 -6.73
C GLY A 9 -21.06 -0.50 -6.39
N LEU A 10 -21.94 0.46 -6.67
CA LEU A 10 -21.70 1.88 -6.42
C LEU A 10 -22.21 2.26 -5.02
N LEU A 11 -21.30 2.49 -4.08
CA LEU A 11 -21.63 2.95 -2.73
C LEU A 11 -21.97 4.44 -2.76
N PRO A 12 -23.22 4.85 -2.49
CA PRO A 12 -23.58 6.26 -2.44
C PRO A 12 -23.05 6.93 -1.17
N TYR A 13 -22.66 8.20 -1.28
CA TYR A 13 -22.34 9.02 -0.13
C TYR A 13 -22.72 10.49 -0.32
N LYS A 14 -22.95 11.18 0.80
CA LYS A 14 -23.28 12.61 0.82
C LYS A 14 -22.04 13.40 1.19
N GLN A 15 -21.49 14.13 0.22
CA GLN A 15 -20.35 14.99 0.50
C GLN A 15 -20.72 16.10 1.47
N ARG A 16 -19.94 16.21 2.54
CA ARG A 16 -20.04 17.30 3.52
C ARG A 16 -18.70 18.01 3.61
N CYS A 17 -18.75 19.30 3.89
CA CYS A 17 -17.53 20.04 4.21
C CYS A 17 -16.96 19.52 5.51
N PHE A 18 -15.65 19.31 5.53
CA PHE A 18 -14.92 19.13 6.77
C PHE A 18 -15.00 20.44 7.56
N ASN A 19 -15.86 20.50 8.57
CA ASN A 19 -16.00 21.69 9.39
C ASN A 19 -14.85 21.73 10.40
N ILE A 20 -13.75 22.38 10.03
CA ILE A 20 -12.56 22.55 10.90
C ILE A 20 -12.90 23.30 12.21
N ASN A 21 -14.05 23.97 12.29
CA ASN A 21 -14.53 24.63 13.51
C ASN A 21 -15.31 23.70 14.44
N GLU A 22 -15.71 22.51 13.98
CA GLU A 22 -16.35 21.50 14.84
C GLU A 22 -15.26 20.69 15.55
N ALA A 23 -15.18 20.93 16.87
CA ALA A 23 -14.59 20.11 17.93
C ALA A 23 -13.18 19.55 17.69
N HIS A 24 -12.27 19.90 18.60
CA HIS A 24 -11.12 19.06 18.90
C HIS A 24 -11.57 17.62 19.13
N LEU A 25 -10.67 16.67 18.87
CA LEU A 25 -10.95 15.26 19.14
C LEU A 25 -11.44 15.10 20.58
N ASP A 26 -12.67 14.59 20.71
CA ASP A 26 -13.17 14.12 21.98
C ASP A 26 -12.52 12.75 22.21
N ASP A 27 -11.76 12.67 23.30
CA ASP A 27 -10.87 11.55 23.55
C ASP A 27 -11.62 10.22 23.73
N GLU A 28 -12.71 10.24 24.50
CA GLU A 28 -13.54 9.06 24.74
C GLU A 28 -14.34 8.67 23.50
N VAL A 29 -15.00 9.64 22.86
CA VAL A 29 -15.84 9.39 21.67
C VAL A 29 -14.99 8.93 20.50
N MET A 30 -13.83 9.54 20.26
CA MET A 30 -12.92 9.13 19.20
C MET A 30 -12.35 7.74 19.46
N THR A 31 -12.03 7.39 20.70
CA THR A 31 -11.56 6.03 21.03
C THR A 31 -12.62 4.99 20.74
N SER A 32 -13.88 5.27 21.09
CA SER A 32 -15.01 4.39 20.77
C SER A 32 -15.16 4.20 19.27
N CYS A 33 -15.12 5.29 18.49
CA CYS A 33 -15.13 5.24 17.02
C CYS A 33 -13.94 4.42 16.49
N PHE A 34 -12.74 4.64 17.04
CA PHE A 34 -11.52 4.00 16.59
C PHE A 34 -11.56 2.49 16.84
N ARG A 35 -12.13 2.05 17.97
CA ARG A 35 -12.30 0.63 18.31
C ARG A 35 -13.24 -0.10 17.36
N ILE A 36 -14.28 0.57 16.86
CA ILE A 36 -15.16 -0.01 15.83
C ILE A 36 -14.35 -0.25 14.54
N LEU A 37 -13.64 0.78 14.04
CA LEU A 37 -12.80 0.64 12.86
C LEU A 37 -11.70 -0.42 13.03
N TYR A 38 -11.07 -0.47 14.21
CA TYR A 38 -10.08 -1.49 14.55
C TYR A 38 -10.64 -2.90 14.36
N THR A 39 -11.87 -3.14 14.80
CA THR A 39 -12.56 -4.43 14.66
C THR A 39 -12.75 -4.81 13.19
N HIS A 40 -13.25 -3.88 12.35
CA HIS A 40 -13.40 -4.12 10.91
C HIS A 40 -12.07 -4.43 10.24
N PHE A 41 -11.05 -3.61 10.49
CA PHE A 41 -9.77 -3.75 9.80
C PHE A 41 -9.02 -5.02 10.22
N ASN A 42 -9.11 -5.40 11.50
CA ASN A 42 -8.54 -6.66 11.98
C ASN A 42 -9.25 -7.87 11.41
N LYS A 43 -10.59 -7.87 11.36
CA LYS A 43 -11.38 -8.94 10.75
C LYS A 43 -10.96 -9.21 9.30
N LEU A 44 -10.63 -8.14 8.57
CA LEU A 44 -10.18 -8.23 7.19
C LEU A 44 -8.68 -8.46 7.02
N GLY A 45 -7.90 -8.44 8.10
CA GLY A 45 -6.44 -8.48 8.03
C GLY A 45 -5.86 -7.40 7.10
N ILE A 46 -6.43 -6.19 7.14
CA ILE A 46 -5.91 -5.05 6.38
C ILE A 46 -4.59 -4.62 7.03
N ASN A 47 -3.59 -4.25 6.22
CA ASN A 47 -2.39 -3.60 6.75
C ASN A 47 -2.64 -2.09 6.87
N TRP A 48 -2.74 -1.61 8.11
CA TRP A 48 -3.08 -0.24 8.46
C TRP A 48 -2.43 0.17 9.80
N GLY A 49 -2.36 1.47 10.07
CA GLY A 49 -1.90 1.98 11.35
C GLY A 49 -2.19 3.48 11.53
N PRO A 50 -1.93 4.05 12.72
CA PRO A 50 -2.01 5.48 12.93
C PRO A 50 -0.98 6.23 12.07
N ALA A 51 -1.34 7.42 11.61
CA ALA A 51 -0.52 8.23 10.71
C ALA A 51 -0.40 9.68 11.20
N PHE A 52 0.68 10.35 10.82
CA PHE A 52 0.91 11.77 11.05
C PHE A 52 0.70 12.20 12.51
N SER A 53 -0.16 13.20 12.75
CA SER A 53 -0.49 13.72 14.07
C SER A 53 -1.06 12.67 15.03
N SER A 54 -1.77 11.67 14.51
CA SER A 54 -2.36 10.63 15.35
C SER A 54 -1.31 9.65 15.83
N LEU A 55 -0.32 9.31 15.00
CA LEU A 55 0.83 8.52 15.44
C LEU A 55 1.61 9.26 16.54
N ILE A 56 1.91 10.54 16.32
CA ILE A 56 2.61 11.36 17.34
C ILE A 56 1.80 11.43 18.64
N GLY A 57 0.49 11.67 18.56
CA GLY A 57 -0.36 11.72 19.74
C GLY A 57 -0.34 10.41 20.52
N ILE A 58 -0.56 9.29 19.83
CA ILE A 58 -0.66 7.96 20.47
C ILE A 58 0.66 7.61 21.14
N VAL A 59 1.78 7.78 20.43
CA VAL A 59 3.10 7.38 20.94
C VAL A 59 3.59 8.31 22.04
N ARG A 60 3.41 9.63 21.87
CA ARG A 60 3.99 10.63 22.79
C ARG A 60 3.11 10.90 24.00
N ASN A 61 1.79 10.92 23.82
CA ASN A 61 0.86 11.40 24.82
C ASN A 61 -0.04 10.29 25.38
N ASP A 62 0.07 9.06 24.87
CA ASP A 62 -0.91 7.98 25.12
C ASP A 62 -2.37 8.43 24.87
N GLY A 63 -2.54 9.23 23.81
CA GLY A 63 -3.82 9.86 23.51
C GLY A 63 -3.82 10.60 22.19
N TYR A 64 -4.70 11.57 22.04
CA TYR A 64 -4.74 12.41 20.85
C TYR A 64 -4.07 13.77 21.12
N LEU A 65 -3.57 14.42 20.07
CA LEU A 65 -3.09 15.79 20.21
C LEU A 65 -4.27 16.71 20.51
N SER A 66 -4.16 17.56 21.52
CA SER A 66 -5.27 18.43 21.99
C SER A 66 -5.77 19.42 20.94
N TRP A 67 -4.94 19.76 19.94
CA TRP A 67 -5.31 20.61 18.80
C TRP A 67 -5.65 19.83 17.52
N ALA A 68 -5.69 18.50 17.57
CA ALA A 68 -6.10 17.69 16.42
C ALA A 68 -7.62 17.74 16.24
N ASN A 69 -8.03 17.83 14.97
CA ASN A 69 -9.45 17.89 14.58
C ASN A 69 -9.92 16.60 13.89
N ASN A 70 -9.02 15.64 13.71
CA ASN A 70 -9.33 14.35 13.10
C ASN A 70 -8.27 13.31 13.48
N LEU A 71 -8.70 12.05 13.49
CA LEU A 71 -7.80 10.89 13.54
C LEU A 71 -7.26 10.64 12.14
N CYS A 72 -5.95 10.52 12.00
CA CYS A 72 -5.28 10.16 10.75
C CYS A 72 -4.80 8.70 10.83
N ILE A 73 -5.21 7.89 9.85
CA ILE A 73 -4.73 6.51 9.69
C ILE A 73 -4.29 6.26 8.25
N TYR A 74 -3.42 5.29 8.04
CA TYR A 74 -3.04 4.84 6.71
C TYR A 74 -3.61 3.45 6.41
N ILE A 75 -3.87 3.17 5.13
CA ILE A 75 -4.13 1.83 4.60
C ILE A 75 -3.21 1.65 3.38
N LEU A 76 -2.63 0.48 3.20
CA LEU A 76 -1.81 0.21 2.02
C LEU A 76 -2.70 -0.02 0.78
N LYS A 77 -2.26 0.46 -0.39
CA LYS A 77 -3.03 0.39 -1.65
C LYS A 77 -3.53 -1.03 -2.00
N GLU A 78 -2.73 -2.03 -1.68
CA GLU A 78 -3.01 -3.45 -1.84
C GLU A 78 -4.33 -3.88 -1.18
N ASP A 79 -4.72 -3.21 -0.11
CA ASP A 79 -5.94 -3.49 0.66
C ASP A 79 -7.08 -2.49 0.36
N GLU A 80 -6.90 -1.53 -0.55
CA GLU A 80 -7.89 -0.47 -0.82
C GLU A 80 -9.24 -1.03 -1.29
N GLU A 81 -9.26 -2.03 -2.17
CA GLU A 81 -10.53 -2.58 -2.68
C GLU A 81 -11.32 -3.31 -1.58
N ARG A 82 -10.62 -4.04 -0.70
CA ARG A 82 -11.25 -4.68 0.47
C ARG A 82 -11.79 -3.66 1.45
N PHE A 83 -11.02 -2.61 1.72
CA PHE A 83 -11.47 -1.50 2.53
C PHE A 83 -12.74 -0.85 1.95
N LYS A 84 -12.81 -0.63 0.64
CA LYS A 84 -14.00 -0.08 -0.01
C LYS A 84 -15.22 -0.98 0.11
N ASP A 85 -15.04 -2.29 0.03
CA ASP A 85 -16.13 -3.25 0.24
C ASP A 85 -16.59 -3.26 1.71
N GLU A 86 -15.66 -3.08 2.65
CA GLU A 86 -15.98 -2.96 4.08
C GLU A 86 -16.70 -1.66 4.44
N LEU A 87 -16.59 -0.62 3.61
CA LEU A 87 -17.29 0.65 3.86
C LEU A 87 -18.80 0.45 4.03
N TRP A 88 -19.38 -0.55 3.37
CA TRP A 88 -20.80 -0.88 3.53
C TRP A 88 -21.13 -1.31 4.97
N ALA A 89 -20.30 -2.16 5.58
CA ALA A 89 -20.44 -2.59 6.97
C ALA A 89 -20.11 -1.46 7.94
N ILE A 90 -19.03 -0.71 7.69
CA ILE A 90 -18.64 0.46 8.50
C ILE A 90 -19.78 1.50 8.55
N ILE A 91 -20.48 1.73 7.43
CA ILE A 91 -21.64 2.62 7.38
C ILE A 91 -22.82 2.05 8.18
N ALA A 92 -23.04 0.73 8.15
CA ALA A 92 -24.05 0.07 8.97
C ALA A 92 -23.80 0.27 10.48
N ASP A 93 -22.53 0.36 10.90
CA ASP A 93 -22.12 0.69 12.27
C ASP A 93 -22.15 2.21 12.59
N GLY A 94 -22.85 3.00 11.76
CA GLY A 94 -23.17 4.39 12.03
C GLY A 94 -22.13 5.41 11.56
N PHE A 95 -21.13 4.99 10.78
CA PHE A 95 -20.23 5.92 10.11
C PHE A 95 -20.87 6.52 8.85
N GLU A 96 -20.48 7.75 8.53
CA GLU A 96 -20.78 8.40 7.27
C GLU A 96 -19.49 8.59 6.47
N VAL A 97 -19.49 8.21 5.19
CA VAL A 97 -18.47 8.70 4.25
C VAL A 97 -18.83 10.12 3.86
N ILE A 98 -18.04 11.09 4.33
CA ILE A 98 -18.32 12.52 4.08
C ILE A 98 -17.51 13.08 2.92
N ARG A 99 -16.42 12.42 2.51
CA ARG A 99 -15.61 12.81 1.35
C ARG A 99 -14.76 11.64 0.87
N TYR A 100 -14.66 11.52 -0.45
CA TYR A 100 -13.71 10.66 -1.13
C TYR A 100 -13.00 11.49 -2.19
N GLU A 101 -11.67 11.41 -2.21
CA GLU A 101 -10.85 12.05 -3.23
C GLU A 101 -10.18 10.99 -4.09
N ARG A 102 -10.23 11.18 -5.41
CA ARG A 102 -9.70 10.23 -6.42
C ARG A 102 -8.22 9.90 -6.24
N ARG A 103 -7.49 10.72 -5.47
CA ARG A 103 -6.10 10.53 -5.07
C ARG A 103 -5.87 9.55 -3.91
N GLY A 104 -6.93 8.90 -3.40
CA GLY A 104 -6.85 7.90 -2.34
C GLY A 104 -6.96 8.49 -0.94
N LEU A 105 -7.81 9.51 -0.75
CA LEU A 105 -8.15 10.02 0.59
C LEU A 105 -9.62 9.78 0.86
N TYR A 106 -9.92 9.20 2.02
CA TYR A 106 -11.27 8.98 2.50
C TYR A 106 -11.45 9.72 3.81
N TYR A 107 -12.64 10.28 3.99
CA TYR A 107 -13.02 10.98 5.20
C TYR A 107 -14.30 10.34 5.72
N LEU A 108 -14.18 9.75 6.90
CA LEU A 108 -15.28 9.19 7.65
C LEU A 108 -15.66 10.14 8.78
N ARG A 109 -16.93 10.08 9.18
CA ARG A 109 -17.45 10.79 10.33
C ARG A 109 -18.36 9.87 11.12
N LYS A 110 -18.24 9.89 12.44
CA LYS A 110 -19.19 9.28 13.38
C LYS A 110 -19.25 10.14 14.63
N ASP A 111 -20.42 10.37 15.21
CA ASP A 111 -20.58 11.11 16.48
C ASP A 111 -19.87 12.49 16.51
N LYS A 112 -19.89 13.21 15.37
CA LYS A 112 -19.15 14.48 15.15
C LYS A 112 -17.62 14.39 15.22
N GLN A 113 -17.08 13.19 15.39
CA GLN A 113 -15.66 12.87 15.28
C GLN A 113 -15.30 12.54 13.83
N TYR A 114 -14.09 12.92 13.42
CA TYR A 114 -13.65 12.80 12.03
C TYR A 114 -12.41 11.93 11.88
N ILE A 115 -12.40 11.09 10.85
CA ILE A 115 -11.32 10.15 10.57
C ILE A 115 -10.88 10.32 9.12
N LYS A 116 -9.60 10.58 8.92
CA LYS A 116 -8.96 10.72 7.63
C LYS A 116 -8.10 9.49 7.34
N ILE A 117 -8.41 8.83 6.24
CA ILE A 117 -7.76 7.59 5.82
C ILE A 117 -6.94 7.87 4.57
N PHE A 118 -5.65 7.57 4.65
CA PHE A 118 -4.67 7.77 3.57
C PHE A 118 -4.35 6.43 2.91
N ILE A 119 -4.67 6.30 1.62
CA ILE A 119 -4.24 5.13 0.84
C ILE A 119 -2.82 5.36 0.35
N LEU A 120 -1.86 4.63 0.93
CA LEU A 120 -0.45 4.75 0.61
C LEU A 120 -0.11 3.92 -0.64
N ARG A 121 0.36 4.60 -1.67
CA ARG A 121 0.66 4.01 -2.98
C ARG A 121 2.15 3.95 -3.21
N LYS A 122 2.67 2.84 -3.70
CA LYS A 122 4.07 2.77 -4.12
C LYS A 122 4.33 3.72 -5.29
N ILE A 123 5.43 4.45 -5.20
CA ILE A 123 5.99 5.23 -6.31
C ILE A 123 7.39 4.73 -6.69
N ALA A 124 8.00 3.94 -5.81
CA ALA A 124 9.25 3.23 -6.02
C ALA A 124 9.18 1.90 -5.25
N SER A 125 10.19 1.05 -5.38
CA SER A 125 10.31 -0.21 -4.64
C SER A 125 10.26 -0.01 -3.12
N ASN A 126 10.81 1.11 -2.63
CA ASN A 126 10.96 1.43 -1.21
C ASN A 126 10.28 2.75 -0.77
N VAL A 127 9.48 3.40 -1.62
CA VAL A 127 8.82 4.68 -1.27
C VAL A 127 7.35 4.63 -1.63
N ARG A 128 6.51 5.09 -0.70
CA ARG A 128 5.09 5.33 -0.91
C ARG A 128 4.74 6.81 -0.86
N HIS A 129 3.79 7.21 -1.69
CA HIS A 129 3.14 8.50 -1.64
C HIS A 129 1.81 8.40 -0.88
N THR A 130 1.54 9.39 -0.04
CA THR A 130 0.40 9.37 0.90
C THR A 130 -0.93 9.77 0.29
N GLY A 131 -0.92 10.28 -0.93
CA GLY A 131 -2.08 10.98 -1.52
C GLY A 131 -2.13 12.46 -1.13
N GLY A 132 -1.43 12.86 -0.06
CA GLY A 132 -1.20 14.25 0.36
C GLY A 132 0.04 14.87 -0.27
N SER A 133 0.85 15.53 0.55
CA SER A 133 2.16 16.13 0.22
C SER A 133 3.35 15.28 0.67
N ASP A 134 3.10 14.23 1.44
CA ASP A 134 4.14 13.46 2.12
C ASP A 134 4.45 12.13 1.41
N PHE A 135 5.68 11.67 1.61
CA PHE A 135 6.20 10.40 1.14
C PHE A 135 6.77 9.64 2.34
N ILE A 136 6.61 8.31 2.35
CA ILE A 136 7.00 7.44 3.46
C ILE A 136 7.80 6.28 2.88
N PHE A 137 8.94 5.94 3.51
CA PHE A 137 9.69 4.75 3.14
C PHE A 137 8.93 3.48 3.51
N GLU A 138 8.97 2.48 2.62
CA GLU A 138 8.28 1.20 2.77
C GLU A 138 8.65 0.49 4.07
N GLN A 139 9.92 0.56 4.50
CA GLN A 139 10.42 -0.07 5.72
C GLN A 139 9.59 0.31 6.95
N TYR A 140 9.20 1.59 7.08
CA TYR A 140 8.42 2.06 8.24
C TYR A 140 6.98 1.55 8.27
N LEU A 141 6.51 0.98 7.16
CA LEU A 141 5.15 0.44 7.01
C LEU A 141 5.12 -1.09 7.01
N GLN A 142 6.28 -1.74 6.82
CA GLN A 142 6.41 -3.21 6.85
C GLN A 142 6.99 -3.70 8.16
N ASP A 143 8.03 -3.02 8.63
CA ASP A 143 8.72 -3.35 9.86
C ASP A 143 8.03 -2.60 10.98
N THR A 144 6.89 -3.14 11.40
CA THR A 144 6.05 -2.56 12.46
C THR A 144 6.06 -3.43 13.71
N THR A 145 6.04 -2.78 14.86
CA THR A 145 5.73 -3.40 16.15
C THR A 145 4.25 -3.22 16.49
N LYS A 146 3.74 -4.08 17.37
CA LYS A 146 2.40 -3.96 17.93
C LYS A 146 2.44 -3.04 19.14
N TRP A 147 1.87 -1.86 18.99
CA TRP A 147 1.75 -0.87 20.06
C TRP A 147 0.37 -0.96 20.71
N GLU A 148 0.34 -1.12 22.03
CA GLU A 148 -0.91 -1.13 22.80
C GLU A 148 -1.42 0.31 22.94
N PHE A 149 -2.69 0.52 22.59
CA PHE A 149 -3.38 1.78 22.79
C PHE A 149 -4.85 1.50 23.11
N ARG A 150 -5.22 1.60 24.39
CA ARG A 150 -6.61 1.51 24.88
C ARG A 150 -7.32 0.20 24.48
N GLY A 151 -6.60 -0.91 24.62
CA GLY A 151 -7.03 -2.26 24.27
C GLY A 151 -6.86 -2.61 22.80
N MET A 152 -6.27 -1.73 21.97
CA MET A 152 -6.02 -1.98 20.55
C MET A 152 -4.52 -2.18 20.30
N MET A 153 -4.16 -3.25 19.59
CA MET A 153 -2.78 -3.50 19.15
C MET A 153 -2.55 -2.91 17.75
N LEU A 154 -2.05 -1.68 17.70
CA LEU A 154 -1.84 -0.89 16.48
C LEU A 154 -0.48 -1.19 15.83
N ASN A 155 -0.41 -1.12 14.50
CA ASN A 155 0.87 -1.22 13.79
C ASN A 155 1.60 0.13 13.83
N VAL A 156 2.72 0.18 14.53
CA VAL A 156 3.59 1.36 14.66
C VAL A 156 4.96 1.03 14.07
N PRO A 157 5.64 1.93 13.33
CA PRO A 157 6.98 1.68 12.82
C PRO A 157 7.92 1.22 13.94
N SER A 158 8.68 0.14 13.73
CA SER A 158 9.63 -0.37 14.73
C SER A 158 10.74 0.67 15.02
N GLU A 159 11.27 1.29 13.96
CA GLU A 159 12.25 2.39 14.02
C GLU A 159 11.54 3.75 14.13
N LEU A 160 10.76 3.91 15.20
CA LEU A 160 9.83 5.02 15.39
C LEU A 160 10.53 6.38 15.49
N ASP A 161 11.58 6.47 16.30
CA ASP A 161 12.33 7.71 16.52
C ASP A 161 13.02 8.16 15.23
N GLU A 162 13.62 7.22 14.49
CA GLU A 162 14.22 7.49 13.18
C GLU A 162 13.16 8.01 12.20
N TYR A 163 12.01 7.32 12.10
CA TYR A 163 10.92 7.71 11.21
C TYR A 163 10.39 9.11 11.51
N LEU A 164 10.02 9.38 12.76
CA LEU A 164 9.44 10.66 13.15
C LEU A 164 10.46 11.79 13.07
N THR A 165 11.74 11.51 13.38
CA THR A 165 12.83 12.49 13.21
C THR A 165 13.07 12.82 11.75
N PHE A 166 13.08 11.81 10.88
CA PHE A 166 13.22 12.02 9.44
C PHE A 166 12.06 12.86 8.89
N GLN A 167 10.82 12.56 9.29
CA GLN A 167 9.63 13.20 8.75
C GLN A 167 9.38 14.62 9.32
N TYR A 168 9.65 14.83 10.61
CA TYR A 168 9.23 16.03 11.34
C TYR A 168 10.36 16.77 12.06
N GLY A 169 11.59 16.25 12.05
CA GLY A 169 12.69 16.79 12.85
C GLY A 169 12.46 16.55 14.34
N ASN A 170 12.49 17.59 15.16
CA ASN A 170 12.23 17.46 16.59
C ASN A 170 10.72 17.26 16.87
N TRP A 171 10.26 16.03 16.71
CA TRP A 171 8.86 15.63 16.88
C TRP A 171 8.42 15.51 18.35
N VAL A 172 9.39 15.42 19.27
CA VAL A 172 9.14 15.36 20.71
C VAL A 172 8.55 16.69 21.19
N VAL A 173 9.01 17.81 20.64
CA VAL A 173 8.48 19.14 20.99
C VAL A 173 7.11 19.38 20.35
N PRO A 174 6.08 19.73 21.14
CA PRO A 174 4.77 20.15 20.62
C PRO A 174 4.86 21.36 19.68
N ILE A 175 4.51 21.18 18.41
CA ILE A 175 4.36 22.29 17.46
C ILE A 175 2.88 22.43 17.08
N GLN A 176 2.28 23.57 17.42
CA GLN A 176 0.89 23.89 17.07
C GLN A 176 0.85 24.79 15.83
N TYR A 177 0.32 24.27 14.73
CA TYR A 177 0.11 25.05 13.51
C TYR A 177 -1.23 25.80 13.57
N LYS A 178 -1.19 27.14 13.65
CA LYS A 178 -2.41 27.98 13.60
C LYS A 178 -2.91 28.13 12.16
N ASN A 179 -4.04 27.50 11.83
CA ASN A 179 -4.68 27.67 10.52
C ASN A 179 -5.57 28.93 10.47
N LYS A 180 -5.16 29.94 9.68
CA LYS A 180 -5.89 31.20 9.47
C LYS A 180 -7.21 30.99 8.71
N GLN A 181 -8.25 31.77 9.01
CA GLN A 181 -9.59 31.64 8.38
C GLN A 181 -9.57 31.77 6.85
N VAL A 182 -8.74 32.65 6.29
CA VAL A 182 -8.62 32.88 4.84
C VAL A 182 -8.18 31.64 4.06
N VAL A 183 -7.30 30.83 4.66
CA VAL A 183 -6.84 29.55 4.07
C VAL A 183 -8.02 28.58 3.91
N ARG A 184 -9.06 28.70 4.75
CA ARG A 184 -10.21 27.78 4.81
C ARG A 184 -11.18 27.96 3.65
N ILE A 185 -11.56 29.20 3.34
CA ILE A 185 -12.46 29.51 2.21
C ILE A 185 -11.79 29.11 0.90
N PHE A 186 -10.50 29.41 0.77
CA PHE A 186 -9.71 29.00 -0.39
C PHE A 186 -9.60 27.47 -0.52
N THR A 187 -9.42 26.76 0.61
CA THR A 187 -9.41 25.29 0.63
C THR A 187 -10.76 24.72 0.20
N TYR A 188 -11.87 25.29 0.65
CA TYR A 188 -13.21 24.86 0.25
C TYR A 188 -13.44 25.03 -1.25
N PHE A 189 -13.14 26.21 -1.79
CA PHE A 189 -13.36 26.50 -3.20
C PHE A 189 -12.45 25.65 -4.10
N SER A 190 -11.17 25.52 -3.73
CA SER A 190 -10.23 24.65 -4.46
C SER A 190 -10.63 23.19 -4.44
N GLN A 191 -11.17 22.69 -3.32
CA GLN A 191 -11.70 21.32 -3.23
C GLN A 191 -12.90 21.10 -4.15
N ARG A 192 -13.87 22.03 -4.20
CA ARG A 192 -15.01 21.89 -5.13
C ARG A 192 -14.60 21.95 -6.59
N LEU A 193 -13.65 22.84 -6.92
CA LEU A 193 -13.09 22.91 -8.26
C LEU A 193 -12.44 21.58 -8.66
N GLN A 194 -11.63 21.00 -7.77
CA GLN A 194 -10.99 19.71 -8.00
C GLN A 194 -12.00 18.58 -8.27
N ASP A 195 -13.14 18.58 -7.59
CA ASP A 195 -14.20 17.57 -7.76
C ASP A 195 -14.87 17.67 -9.15
N LEU A 196 -14.95 18.89 -9.71
CA LEU A 196 -15.54 19.17 -11.02
C LEU A 196 -14.56 18.98 -12.19
N LEU A 197 -13.25 18.97 -11.94
CA LEU A 197 -12.26 18.82 -13.01
C LEU A 197 -12.39 17.45 -13.72
N PRO A 198 -12.36 17.44 -15.07
CA PRO A 198 -12.15 16.21 -15.82
C PRO A 198 -10.87 15.51 -15.36
N SER A 199 -10.88 14.18 -15.31
CA SER A 199 -9.76 13.39 -14.80
C SER A 199 -8.43 13.76 -15.47
N SER A 200 -8.40 13.94 -16.79
CA SER A 200 -7.19 14.32 -17.52
C SER A 200 -6.58 15.64 -17.03
N VAL A 201 -7.41 16.64 -16.72
CA VAL A 201 -6.98 17.95 -16.22
C VAL A 201 -6.58 17.87 -14.76
N TYR A 202 -7.39 17.20 -13.93
CA TYR A 202 -7.10 16.99 -12.50
C TYR A 202 -5.74 16.32 -12.29
N TYR A 203 -5.47 15.22 -13.00
CA TYR A 203 -4.23 14.47 -12.88
C TYR A 203 -3.02 15.27 -13.41
N LYS A 204 -3.17 16.02 -14.52
CA LYS A 204 -2.11 16.93 -15.01
C LYS A 204 -1.79 18.01 -13.98
N TRP A 205 -2.80 18.69 -13.44
CA TRP A 205 -2.61 19.71 -12.40
C TRP A 205 -1.95 19.13 -11.14
N MET A 206 -2.40 17.96 -10.71
CA MET A 206 -1.86 17.28 -9.54
C MET A 206 -0.41 16.82 -9.74
N ILE A 207 -0.02 16.34 -10.93
CA ILE A 207 1.38 16.03 -11.27
C ILE A 207 2.25 17.25 -11.01
N VAL A 208 1.88 18.39 -11.59
CA VAL A 208 2.66 19.63 -11.49
C VAL A 208 2.84 20.05 -10.03
N HIS A 209 1.78 19.96 -9.23
CA HIS A 209 1.87 20.30 -7.81
C HIS A 209 2.78 19.33 -7.03
N ARG A 210 2.64 18.02 -7.29
CA ARG A 210 3.40 16.97 -6.58
C ARG A 210 4.87 16.93 -6.95
N GLN A 211 5.26 17.37 -8.14
CA GLN A 211 6.67 17.47 -8.52
C GLN A 211 7.46 18.36 -7.53
N LYS A 212 6.83 19.42 -7.01
CA LYS A 212 7.47 20.28 -6.01
C LYS A 212 7.68 19.57 -4.68
N ASP A 213 6.68 18.83 -4.21
CA ASP A 213 6.76 18.08 -2.95
C ASP A 213 7.77 16.93 -3.07
N PHE A 214 7.81 16.26 -4.21
CA PHE A 214 8.78 15.19 -4.46
C PHE A 214 10.22 15.71 -4.57
N LYS A 215 10.43 16.88 -5.19
CA LYS A 215 11.75 17.54 -5.18
C LYS A 215 12.22 17.85 -3.75
N ARG A 216 11.32 18.36 -2.90
CA ARG A 216 11.62 18.59 -1.47
C ARG A 216 11.95 17.29 -0.74
N PHE A 217 11.20 16.23 -1.03
CA PHE A 217 11.45 14.91 -0.48
C PHE A 217 12.83 14.36 -0.90
N LYS A 218 13.22 14.47 -2.17
CA LYS A 218 14.57 14.09 -2.64
C LYS A 218 15.68 14.83 -1.88
N VAL A 219 15.55 16.14 -1.70
CA VAL A 219 16.52 16.94 -0.91
C VAL A 219 16.57 16.48 0.54
N LEU A 220 15.41 16.16 1.15
CA LEU A 220 15.36 15.63 2.52
C LEU A 220 16.05 14.26 2.62
N CYS A 221 15.82 13.38 1.64
CA CYS A 221 16.47 12.09 1.52
C CYS A 221 18.00 12.22 1.43
N GLU A 222 18.50 13.08 0.55
CA GLU A 222 19.94 13.36 0.39
C GLU A 222 20.57 13.86 1.69
N LYS A 223 19.93 14.84 2.35
CA LYS A 223 20.41 15.42 3.62
C LYS A 223 20.54 14.38 4.73
N ASN A 224 19.71 13.34 4.72
CA ASN A 224 19.70 12.29 5.74
C ASN A 224 20.39 10.99 5.27
N GLY A 225 21.17 11.03 4.18
CA GLY A 225 21.91 9.86 3.68
C GLY A 225 21.03 8.74 3.10
N LYS A 226 19.77 9.03 2.76
CA LYS A 226 18.79 8.09 2.18
C LYS A 226 18.44 8.44 0.72
N ALA A 227 19.44 8.82 -0.08
CA ALA A 227 19.23 9.28 -1.45
C ALA A 227 18.42 8.28 -2.27
N LEU A 228 17.46 8.80 -3.06
CA LEU A 228 16.64 7.99 -3.95
C LEU A 228 17.39 7.75 -5.26
N PRO A 229 17.17 6.61 -5.94
CA PRO A 229 17.67 6.41 -7.30
C PRO A 229 17.20 7.52 -8.26
N ASP A 230 18.06 7.88 -9.22
CA ASP A 230 17.80 8.97 -10.17
C ASP A 230 16.54 8.74 -11.01
N ASN A 231 16.28 7.47 -11.35
CA ASN A 231 15.16 7.00 -12.14
C ASN A 231 13.82 6.92 -11.38
N VAL A 232 13.77 7.28 -10.08
CA VAL A 232 12.49 7.40 -9.38
C VAL A 232 11.75 8.62 -9.90
N GLU A 233 10.77 8.37 -10.75
CA GLU A 233 9.84 9.36 -11.27
C GLU A 233 8.46 9.24 -10.59
N LEU A 234 7.71 10.35 -10.55
CA LEU A 234 6.29 10.35 -10.15
C LEU A 234 5.38 9.80 -11.27
N THR A 235 5.77 8.71 -11.94
CA THR A 235 5.12 8.15 -13.14
C THR A 235 3.66 7.73 -12.90
N TYR A 236 3.26 7.52 -11.65
CA TYR A 236 1.94 7.01 -11.24
C TYR A 236 0.86 8.08 -11.01
N VAL A 237 1.12 9.36 -11.30
CA VAL A 237 0.10 10.41 -11.19
C VAL A 237 -0.66 10.60 -12.53
N LYS A 238 -0.41 9.76 -13.54
CA LYS A 238 -1.27 9.64 -14.73
C LYS A 238 -2.60 8.95 -14.37
N GLN A 239 -3.66 9.27 -15.12
CA GLN A 239 -5.00 8.73 -14.93
C GLN A 239 -4.97 7.19 -14.84
N ARG A 240 -5.77 6.59 -13.96
CA ARG A 240 -5.93 5.14 -13.76
C ARG A 240 -6.11 4.42 -15.11
N LYS A 241 -5.02 3.97 -15.72
CA LYS A 241 -5.04 2.74 -16.49
C LYS A 241 -4.88 1.65 -15.45
N HIS A 242 -5.80 0.70 -15.41
CA HIS A 242 -5.71 -0.48 -14.55
C HIS A 242 -4.35 -1.14 -14.83
N LYS A 243 -3.36 -0.90 -13.95
CA LYS A 243 -2.00 -1.40 -14.19
C LYS A 243 -1.97 -2.88 -13.87
N LYS A 244 -1.63 -3.70 -14.86
CA LYS A 244 -1.42 -5.14 -14.69
C LYS A 244 0.04 -5.40 -14.34
N VAL A 245 0.26 -6.14 -13.27
CA VAL A 245 1.60 -6.53 -12.79
C VAL A 245 1.76 -8.03 -13.00
N LEU A 246 2.87 -8.42 -13.61
CA LEU A 246 3.24 -9.82 -13.82
C LEU A 246 4.41 -10.17 -12.91
N THR A 247 4.33 -11.30 -12.22
CA THR A 247 5.48 -11.93 -11.56
C THR A 247 5.49 -13.42 -11.83
N VAL A 248 6.66 -14.05 -11.74
CA VAL A 248 6.84 -15.45 -12.11
C VAL A 248 7.62 -16.24 -11.07
N GLY A 249 7.33 -17.53 -10.98
CA GLY A 249 8.09 -18.45 -10.15
C GLY A 249 7.56 -19.88 -10.16
N VAL A 250 8.26 -20.75 -9.44
CA VAL A 250 7.87 -22.16 -9.29
C VAL A 250 6.82 -22.33 -8.18
N TYR A 251 6.98 -21.63 -7.05
CA TYR A 251 6.03 -21.63 -5.92
C TYR A 251 5.66 -23.02 -5.36
N ASP A 252 6.64 -23.95 -5.32
CA ASP A 252 6.43 -25.33 -4.92
C ASP A 252 6.03 -25.50 -3.45
N LEU A 253 6.68 -24.79 -2.53
CA LEU A 253 6.32 -24.78 -1.11
C LEU A 253 6.01 -23.35 -0.69
N ILE A 254 4.72 -23.05 -0.47
CA ILE A 254 4.26 -21.71 -0.05
C ILE A 254 4.71 -21.41 1.38
N HIS A 255 5.15 -20.16 1.60
CA HIS A 255 5.62 -19.67 2.88
C HIS A 255 5.44 -18.15 2.98
N LYS A 256 5.73 -17.55 4.16
CA LYS A 256 5.55 -16.11 4.41
C LYS A 256 6.16 -15.21 3.31
N GLY A 257 7.34 -15.57 2.81
CA GLY A 257 8.01 -14.82 1.74
C GLY A 257 7.22 -14.73 0.42
N HIS A 258 6.43 -15.75 0.06
CA HIS A 258 5.58 -15.70 -1.13
C HIS A 258 4.37 -14.80 -0.91
N ALA A 259 3.72 -14.91 0.25
CA ALA A 259 2.60 -14.02 0.60
C ALA A 259 3.05 -12.55 0.59
N GLU A 260 4.24 -12.27 1.13
CA GLU A 260 4.83 -10.93 1.15
C GLU A 260 5.27 -10.44 -0.23
N LEU A 261 5.83 -11.32 -1.06
CA LEU A 261 6.12 -11.03 -2.48
C LEU A 261 4.83 -10.62 -3.21
N PHE A 262 3.78 -11.44 -3.15
CA PHE A 262 2.52 -11.15 -3.85
C PHE A 262 1.85 -9.88 -3.35
N ARG A 263 1.87 -9.63 -2.03
CA ARG A 263 1.42 -8.36 -1.45
C ARG A 263 2.21 -7.19 -2.03
N ARG A 264 3.53 -7.22 -1.95
CA ARG A 264 4.40 -6.13 -2.44
C ARG A 264 4.23 -5.89 -3.94
N THR A 265 4.06 -6.94 -4.72
CA THR A 265 3.86 -6.90 -6.17
C THR A 265 2.49 -6.32 -6.53
N LYS A 266 1.41 -6.77 -5.87
CA LYS A 266 0.06 -6.19 -6.02
C LYS A 266 0.06 -4.68 -5.76
N GLY A 267 0.93 -4.20 -4.86
CA GLY A 267 1.09 -2.77 -4.55
C GLY A 267 1.58 -1.87 -5.66
N LEU A 268 2.19 -2.46 -6.70
CA LEU A 268 2.74 -1.74 -7.84
C LEU A 268 1.68 -1.47 -8.92
N GLY A 269 0.52 -2.13 -8.85
CA GLY A 269 -0.57 -1.96 -9.81
C GLY A 269 -1.95 -2.18 -9.21
N ASP A 270 -2.92 -2.46 -10.08
CA ASP A 270 -4.31 -2.71 -9.70
C ASP A 270 -4.70 -4.18 -9.91
N TYR A 271 -3.93 -4.94 -10.70
CA TYR A 271 -4.18 -6.34 -11.02
C TYR A 271 -2.86 -7.12 -11.05
N LEU A 272 -2.79 -8.28 -10.41
CA LEU A 272 -1.62 -9.13 -10.28
C LEU A 272 -1.87 -10.47 -10.97
N VAL A 273 -1.11 -10.70 -12.04
CA VAL A 273 -0.96 -12.00 -12.71
C VAL A 273 0.27 -12.69 -12.13
N VAL A 274 0.10 -13.89 -11.59
CA VAL A 274 1.22 -14.74 -11.16
C VAL A 274 1.37 -15.89 -12.12
N ALA A 275 2.50 -15.97 -12.81
CA ALA A 275 2.81 -17.11 -13.67
C ALA A 275 3.53 -18.20 -12.87
N VAL A 276 2.95 -19.40 -12.84
CA VAL A 276 3.49 -20.59 -12.20
C VAL A 276 4.22 -21.41 -13.25
N GLN A 277 5.49 -21.73 -13.01
CA GLN A 277 6.28 -22.47 -13.99
C GLN A 277 5.81 -23.92 -14.08
N ASP A 278 5.67 -24.46 -15.28
CA ASP A 278 5.30 -25.85 -15.50
C ASP A 278 6.32 -26.83 -14.85
N GLY A 279 5.81 -27.80 -14.10
CA GLY A 279 6.63 -28.74 -13.35
C GLY A 279 7.42 -29.71 -14.23
N GLY A 280 6.85 -30.12 -15.37
CA GLY A 280 7.54 -30.95 -16.35
C GLY A 280 8.73 -30.19 -16.95
N TRP A 281 8.53 -28.91 -17.26
CA TRP A 281 9.59 -28.03 -17.73
C TRP A 281 10.68 -27.81 -16.67
N VAL A 282 10.31 -27.53 -15.42
CA VAL A 282 11.28 -27.36 -14.33
C VAL A 282 12.17 -28.60 -14.17
N ASN A 283 11.56 -29.79 -14.12
CA ASN A 283 12.28 -31.05 -13.94
C ASN A 283 13.23 -31.39 -15.10
N LYS A 284 12.95 -30.90 -16.31
CA LYS A 284 13.83 -31.09 -17.49
C LYS A 284 15.17 -30.36 -17.35
N TYR A 285 15.18 -29.18 -16.73
CA TYR A 285 16.37 -28.33 -16.63
C TYR A 285 17.01 -28.33 -15.23
N LYS A 286 16.31 -28.83 -14.22
CA LYS A 286 16.78 -28.91 -12.85
C LYS A 286 16.13 -30.12 -12.17
N ASP A 287 16.92 -30.95 -11.47
CA ASP A 287 16.36 -31.95 -10.54
C ASP A 287 15.78 -31.25 -9.31
N ALA A 288 14.61 -30.63 -9.48
CA ALA A 288 14.01 -29.74 -8.50
C ALA A 288 13.23 -30.48 -7.41
N LYS A 289 12.98 -31.79 -7.60
CA LYS A 289 12.17 -32.65 -6.72
C LYS A 289 10.94 -31.89 -6.20
N LEU A 290 10.11 -31.46 -7.15
CA LEU A 290 8.87 -30.75 -6.86
C LEU A 290 7.97 -31.65 -6.01
N LEU A 291 7.39 -31.07 -4.96
CA LEU A 291 6.51 -31.78 -4.05
C LEU A 291 5.07 -31.74 -4.54
N ASN A 292 4.70 -30.67 -5.24
CA ASN A 292 3.34 -30.40 -5.67
C ASN A 292 3.25 -30.40 -7.20
N SER A 293 2.12 -30.87 -7.72
CA SER A 293 1.81 -30.79 -9.16
C SER A 293 1.75 -29.33 -9.64
N THR A 294 1.75 -29.10 -10.95
CA THR A 294 1.55 -27.74 -11.49
C THR A 294 0.19 -27.19 -11.08
N GLU A 295 -0.82 -28.05 -11.11
CA GLU A 295 -2.20 -27.75 -10.77
C GLU A 295 -2.35 -27.36 -9.29
N ASP A 296 -1.74 -28.11 -8.37
CA ASP A 296 -1.78 -27.82 -6.94
C ASP A 296 -1.07 -26.50 -6.62
N ARG A 297 0.07 -26.23 -7.27
CA ARG A 297 0.79 -24.96 -7.12
C ARG A 297 -0.05 -23.79 -7.62
N CYS A 298 -0.70 -23.93 -8.77
CA CYS A 298 -1.63 -22.93 -9.29
C CYS A 298 -2.80 -22.68 -8.32
N LEU A 299 -3.41 -23.73 -7.79
CA LEU A 299 -4.51 -23.62 -6.83
C LEU A 299 -4.08 -22.89 -5.55
N MET A 300 -2.92 -23.26 -4.98
CA MET A 300 -2.38 -22.60 -3.79
C MET A 300 -2.08 -21.11 -4.04
N VAL A 301 -1.48 -20.79 -5.18
CA VAL A 301 -1.16 -19.40 -5.55
C VAL A 301 -2.44 -18.58 -5.78
N GLN A 302 -3.41 -19.11 -6.51
CA GLN A 302 -4.70 -18.45 -6.79
C GLN A 302 -5.50 -18.19 -5.52
N SER A 303 -5.32 -19.02 -4.48
CA SER A 303 -5.96 -18.86 -3.18
C SER A 303 -5.35 -17.74 -2.34
N ILE A 304 -4.20 -17.19 -2.74
CA ILE A 304 -3.59 -16.07 -2.02
C ILE A 304 -4.30 -14.78 -2.37
N ARG A 305 -4.79 -14.13 -1.32
CA ARG A 305 -5.65 -12.94 -1.29
C ARG A 305 -5.24 -11.77 -2.21
N TYR A 306 -3.97 -11.68 -2.58
CA TYR A 306 -3.39 -10.58 -3.38
C TYR A 306 -3.27 -10.92 -4.88
N VAL A 307 -3.41 -12.19 -5.24
CA VAL A 307 -3.31 -12.71 -6.60
C VAL A 307 -4.68 -12.62 -7.25
N ASP A 308 -4.76 -12.00 -8.43
CA ASP A 308 -6.03 -11.90 -9.17
C ASP A 308 -6.14 -13.00 -10.23
N GLU A 309 -5.03 -13.34 -10.88
CA GLU A 309 -4.98 -14.33 -11.96
C GLU A 309 -3.73 -15.20 -11.84
N VAL A 310 -3.88 -16.49 -12.12
CA VAL A 310 -2.78 -17.44 -12.25
C VAL A 310 -2.73 -17.98 -13.67
N VAL A 311 -1.53 -17.97 -14.25
CA VAL A 311 -1.25 -18.57 -15.56
C VAL A 311 -0.10 -19.57 -15.44
N VAL A 312 -0.02 -20.52 -16.36
CA VAL A 312 1.10 -21.48 -16.42
C VAL A 312 2.07 -21.03 -17.52
N TYR A 313 3.38 -21.17 -17.28
CA TYR A 313 4.40 -20.84 -18.27
C TYR A 313 5.56 -21.85 -18.28
N THR A 314 6.27 -21.93 -19.41
CA THR A 314 7.46 -22.76 -19.59
C THR A 314 8.73 -21.88 -19.64
N ASP A 315 8.84 -21.04 -20.68
CA ASP A 315 9.89 -20.02 -20.82
C ASP A 315 9.35 -18.62 -20.53
N VAL A 316 10.14 -17.83 -19.80
CA VAL A 316 9.81 -16.47 -19.42
C VAL A 316 9.88 -15.51 -20.61
N ASP A 317 10.77 -15.78 -21.58
CA ASP A 317 10.92 -14.91 -22.75
C ASP A 317 9.77 -15.04 -23.76
N GLU A 318 9.09 -16.18 -23.79
CA GLU A 318 7.84 -16.40 -24.51
C GLU A 318 6.65 -15.85 -23.72
N LEU A 319 6.61 -16.07 -22.41
CA LEU A 319 5.54 -15.58 -21.54
C LEU A 319 5.33 -14.08 -21.68
N VAL A 320 6.41 -13.29 -21.60
CA VAL A 320 6.28 -11.82 -21.64
C VAL A 320 5.71 -11.31 -22.96
N LYS A 321 5.84 -12.07 -24.06
CA LYS A 321 5.29 -11.71 -25.37
C LYS A 321 3.79 -12.00 -25.49
N ASN A 322 3.28 -12.94 -24.69
CA ASN A 322 1.93 -13.48 -24.82
C ASN A 322 0.96 -12.99 -23.72
N ILE A 323 1.47 -12.41 -22.64
CA ILE A 323 0.64 -11.90 -21.54
C ILE A 323 0.57 -10.37 -21.60
N ASP A 324 -0.63 -9.84 -21.42
CA ASP A 324 -0.85 -8.40 -21.28
C ASP A 324 -0.53 -7.94 -19.85
N PHE A 325 0.56 -7.20 -19.69
CA PHE A 325 0.95 -6.56 -18.43
C PHE A 325 1.59 -5.19 -18.68
N ASP A 326 1.68 -4.36 -17.64
CA ASP A 326 2.38 -3.06 -17.67
C ASP A 326 3.71 -3.10 -16.91
N ILE A 327 3.77 -3.88 -15.83
CA ILE A 327 4.94 -4.00 -14.95
C ILE A 327 5.34 -5.46 -14.81
N PHE A 328 6.58 -5.80 -15.09
CA PHE A 328 7.17 -7.12 -14.85
C PHE A 328 8.05 -7.09 -13.60
N VAL A 329 7.79 -7.98 -12.65
CA VAL A 329 8.44 -8.01 -11.34
C VAL A 329 9.19 -9.32 -11.13
N THR A 330 10.49 -9.21 -10.87
CA THR A 330 11.39 -10.35 -10.65
C THR A 330 12.10 -10.30 -9.29
N GLY A 331 12.60 -11.46 -8.86
CA GLY A 331 13.54 -11.58 -7.75
C GLY A 331 14.99 -11.32 -8.18
N PRO A 332 15.90 -11.10 -7.21
CA PRO A 332 17.32 -10.82 -7.50
C PRO A 332 18.08 -12.03 -8.05
N ASP A 333 17.56 -13.25 -7.86
CA ASP A 333 18.14 -14.51 -8.34
C ASP A 333 17.72 -14.88 -9.77
N GLN A 334 16.79 -14.12 -10.36
CA GLN A 334 16.24 -14.36 -11.69
C GLN A 334 17.06 -13.67 -12.79
N ILE A 335 18.34 -14.06 -12.92
CA ILE A 335 19.32 -13.38 -13.78
C ILE A 335 19.78 -14.19 -15.01
N HIS A 336 19.27 -15.42 -15.19
CA HIS A 336 19.71 -16.29 -16.29
C HIS A 336 19.29 -15.78 -17.68
N ALA A 337 19.84 -16.36 -18.74
CA ALA A 337 19.67 -15.88 -20.12
C ALA A 337 18.21 -15.63 -20.55
N GLY A 338 17.28 -16.53 -20.21
CA GLY A 338 15.83 -16.31 -20.43
C GLY A 338 15.29 -15.01 -19.80
N PHE A 339 15.60 -14.74 -18.53
CA PHE A 339 15.20 -13.48 -17.87
C PHE A 339 15.87 -12.26 -18.50
N GLN A 340 17.14 -12.34 -18.91
CA GLN A 340 17.81 -11.24 -19.61
C GLN A 340 17.11 -10.90 -20.92
N ARG A 341 16.70 -11.91 -21.70
CA ARG A 341 15.91 -11.71 -22.92
C ARG A 341 14.54 -11.11 -22.64
N ALA A 342 13.86 -11.58 -21.59
CA ALA A 342 12.56 -11.05 -21.18
C ALA A 342 12.63 -9.59 -20.72
N MET A 343 13.66 -9.22 -19.95
CA MET A 343 13.92 -7.85 -19.49
C MET A 343 14.19 -6.93 -20.69
N LYS A 344 15.06 -7.35 -21.61
CA LYS A 344 15.33 -6.61 -22.84
C LYS A 344 14.06 -6.39 -23.68
N TRP A 345 13.24 -7.43 -23.82
CA TRP A 345 11.96 -7.30 -24.52
C TRP A 345 11.01 -6.32 -23.83
N CYS A 346 10.98 -6.29 -22.49
CA CYS A 346 10.19 -5.32 -21.73
C CYS A 346 10.64 -3.88 -22.04
N GLU A 347 11.94 -3.61 -22.04
CA GLU A 347 12.51 -2.30 -22.37
C GLU A 347 12.14 -1.85 -23.78
N GLU A 348 12.30 -2.74 -24.77
CA GLU A 348 11.97 -2.47 -26.18
C GLU A 348 10.48 -2.19 -26.43
N ASN A 349 9.60 -2.70 -25.55
CA ASN A 349 8.14 -2.58 -25.68
C ASN A 349 7.51 -1.60 -24.66
N GLY A 350 8.34 -0.80 -23.96
CA GLY A 350 7.87 0.21 -23.01
C GLY A 350 7.17 -0.37 -21.78
N LYS A 351 7.50 -1.61 -21.40
CA LYS A 351 7.05 -2.26 -20.15
C LYS A 351 8.04 -1.92 -19.03
N GLU A 352 7.52 -1.67 -17.82
CA GLU A 352 8.35 -1.36 -16.66
C GLU A 352 8.88 -2.67 -16.04
N HIS A 353 10.18 -2.77 -15.76
CA HIS A 353 10.77 -3.92 -15.05
C HIS A 353 11.28 -3.49 -13.68
N LEU A 354 10.90 -4.24 -12.64
CA LEU A 354 11.29 -3.97 -11.25
C LEU A 354 11.81 -5.23 -10.56
N VAL A 355 12.93 -5.10 -9.85
CA VAL A 355 13.48 -6.18 -9.03
C VAL A 355 13.10 -5.94 -7.57
N LEU A 356 12.44 -6.93 -6.94
CA LEU A 356 12.13 -6.90 -5.51
C LEU A 356 13.06 -7.83 -4.73
N GLY A 357 13.69 -7.30 -3.68
CA GLY A 357 14.47 -8.10 -2.74
C GLY A 357 13.62 -9.17 -2.03
N ARG A 358 14.24 -10.30 -1.67
CA ARG A 358 13.58 -11.40 -0.96
C ARG A 358 13.20 -10.99 0.46
N THR A 359 12.21 -11.68 1.03
CA THR A 359 11.93 -11.59 2.46
C THR A 359 12.97 -12.40 3.23
N ASP A 360 13.60 -11.78 4.23
CA ASP A 360 14.68 -12.40 4.99
C ASP A 360 14.23 -13.60 5.84
N GLY A 361 15.16 -14.55 5.98
CA GLY A 361 15.03 -15.72 6.84
C GLY A 361 14.03 -16.77 6.37
N VAL A 362 13.66 -16.78 5.07
CA VAL A 362 12.78 -17.82 4.51
C VAL A 362 13.01 -18.07 3.01
N SER A 363 13.12 -19.35 2.64
CA SER A 363 12.99 -19.82 1.25
C SER A 363 12.46 -21.26 1.22
N SER A 364 11.87 -21.68 0.10
CA SER A 364 11.42 -23.07 -0.07
C SER A 364 12.57 -24.07 0.10
N SER A 365 13.77 -23.76 -0.43
CA SER A 365 14.94 -24.64 -0.29
C SER A 365 15.39 -24.78 1.16
N GLU A 366 15.44 -23.66 1.90
CA GLU A 366 15.80 -23.66 3.32
C GLU A 366 14.76 -24.40 4.16
N LEU A 367 13.47 -24.22 3.87
CA LEU A 367 12.39 -24.94 4.55
C LEU A 367 12.44 -26.44 4.28
N LYS A 368 12.65 -26.85 3.01
CA LYS A 368 12.84 -28.27 2.66
C LYS A 368 14.04 -28.87 3.41
N ALA A 369 15.16 -28.15 3.49
CA ALA A 369 16.33 -28.59 4.24
C ALA A 369 16.04 -28.72 5.75
N LYS A 370 15.35 -27.74 6.36
CA LYS A 370 14.93 -27.79 7.77
C LYS A 370 13.95 -28.93 8.06
N ILE A 371 13.05 -29.25 7.14
CA ILE A 371 12.11 -30.37 7.28
C ILE A 371 12.85 -31.70 7.16
N SER A 372 13.72 -31.83 6.15
CA SER A 372 14.52 -33.05 5.97
C SER A 372 15.42 -33.33 7.17
N SER A 373 16.09 -32.30 7.72
CA SER A 373 16.94 -32.50 8.90
C SER A 373 16.15 -32.96 10.12
N LYS A 374 14.99 -32.35 10.39
CA LYS A 374 14.10 -32.77 11.50
C LYS A 374 13.50 -34.16 11.33
N THR A 375 13.32 -34.62 10.10
CA THR A 375 12.76 -35.94 9.81
C THR A 375 13.82 -37.03 9.92
N ASN A 376 15.07 -36.74 9.55
CA ASN A 376 16.19 -37.67 9.64
C ASN A 376 16.81 -37.76 11.05
N SER A 377 16.48 -36.84 11.96
CA SER A 377 16.89 -36.88 13.37
C SER A 377 15.91 -37.63 14.29
N LYS A 378 14.85 -38.22 13.72
CA LYS A 378 14.00 -39.23 14.36
C LYS A 378 14.34 -40.59 13.77
#